data_AF-A0A6S7KE96-F1
#
_entry.id   AF-A0A6S7KE96-F1
#
_cell.length_a   1.000
_cell.length_b   1.000
_cell.length_c   1.000
_cell.angle_alpha   90.00
_cell.angle_beta   90.00
_cell.angle_gamma   90.00
#
_symmetry.space_group_name_H-M   'P 1'
#
loop_
_entity.id
_entity.type
_entity.pdbx_description
1 polymer ?
#
loop_
_entity_poly.entity_id
_entity_poly.type
_entity_poly.pdbx_seq_one_letter_code
_entity_poly.pdbx_strand_id
1 'polypeptide(L)'
;MILRNINIRNEYLRQRKTAPERSTSLLPEYAMPYLIYMLSHLPSYDYTKSNHLREIKEYLWFFMECILARGDNYNFTKKLAENIKHTKDANAEETDSANHAIYVVCDIVIGIILGFSK
;
A
#
# COMPACT_ATOMS: atom_id res chain seq x y z
N MET A 1 0.88 15.68 -8.48
CA MET A 1 0.71 16.02 -7.04
C MET A 1 1.38 15.01 -6.10
N ILE A 2 1.17 13.70 -6.31
CA ILE A 2 1.73 12.62 -5.45
C ILE A 2 3.26 12.64 -5.43
N LEU A 3 3.90 12.61 -6.61
CA LEU A 3 5.35 12.64 -6.75
C LEU A 3 6.02 13.85 -6.04
N ARG A 4 5.39 15.03 -6.11
CA ARG A 4 5.88 16.24 -5.42
C ARG A 4 5.92 16.02 -3.90
N ASN A 5 4.87 15.47 -3.32
CA ASN A 5 4.79 15.19 -1.88
C ASN A 5 5.80 14.12 -1.44
N ILE A 6 6.00 13.10 -2.27
CA ILE A 6 7.02 12.05 -2.04
C ILE A 6 8.42 12.67 -2.05
N ASN A 7 8.71 13.53 -3.03
CA ASN A 7 10.01 14.19 -3.15
C ASN A 7 10.31 15.07 -1.95
N ILE A 8 9.36 15.89 -1.50
CA ILE A 8 9.52 16.75 -0.31
C ILE A 8 9.83 15.94 0.95
N ARG A 9 9.07 14.85 1.19
CA ARG A 9 9.31 13.98 2.35
C ARG A 9 10.68 13.31 2.30
N ASN A 10 11.06 12.80 1.14
CA ASN A 10 12.36 12.16 0.95
C ASN A 10 13.52 13.15 1.13
N GLU A 11 13.40 14.37 0.61
CA GLU A 11 14.39 15.42 0.81
C GLU A 11 14.54 15.77 2.30
N TYR A 12 13.41 15.93 3.00
CA TYR A 12 13.40 16.18 4.43
C TYR A 12 14.09 15.05 5.23
N LEU A 13 13.84 13.79 4.88
CA LEU A 13 14.44 12.62 5.52
C LEU A 13 15.95 12.51 5.26
N ARG A 14 16.45 12.95 4.09
CA ARG A 14 17.88 12.94 3.78
C ARG A 14 18.67 13.96 4.60
N GLN A 15 18.08 15.12 4.89
CA GLN A 15 18.75 16.23 5.57
C GLN A 15 18.87 16.01 7.08
N ARG A 16 18.06 15.13 7.68
CA ARG A 16 17.98 14.95 9.14
C ARG A 16 18.17 13.48 9.50
N LYS A 17 19.03 13.19 10.49
CA LYS A 17 18.99 11.90 11.21
C LYS A 17 17.65 11.84 11.94
N THR A 18 16.65 11.25 11.29
CA THR A 18 15.26 11.27 11.77
C THR A 18 15.16 10.37 12.99
N ALA A 19 14.57 10.88 14.08
CA ALA A 19 14.23 10.08 15.24
C ALA A 19 13.21 9.00 14.83
N PRO A 20 13.37 7.73 15.25
CA PRO A 20 12.55 6.61 14.79
C PRO A 20 11.04 6.83 14.96
N GLU A 21 10.61 7.59 15.96
CA GLU A 21 9.20 7.88 16.23
C GLU A 21 8.50 8.70 15.14
N ARG A 22 9.23 9.51 14.36
CA ARG A 22 8.66 10.30 13.26
C ARG A 22 8.74 9.60 11.91
N SER A 23 9.47 8.50 11.81
CA SER A 23 9.70 7.78 10.56
C SER A 23 8.39 7.23 9.98
N THR A 24 7.45 6.79 10.83
CA THR A 24 6.13 6.29 10.41
C THR A 24 5.26 7.36 9.74
N SER A 25 5.39 8.62 10.15
CA SER A 25 4.62 9.74 9.62
C SER A 25 5.22 10.37 8.36
N LEU A 26 6.49 10.08 8.07
CA LEU A 26 7.27 10.77 7.03
C LEU A 26 7.66 9.87 5.87
N LEU A 27 7.80 8.56 6.07
CA LEU A 27 8.14 7.64 4.98
C LEU A 27 6.94 7.48 4.03
N PRO A 28 7.11 7.76 2.72
CA PRO A 28 6.05 7.61 1.73
C PRO A 28 5.40 6.22 1.69
N GLU A 29 6.17 5.17 1.99
CA GLU A 29 5.75 3.77 1.96
C GLU A 29 4.66 3.48 2.98
N TYR A 30 4.60 4.21 4.10
CA TYR A 30 3.52 4.06 5.08
C TYR A 30 2.17 4.58 4.58
N ALA A 31 2.08 5.18 3.40
CA ALA A 31 0.80 5.41 2.74
C ALA A 31 0.13 4.09 2.27
N MET A 32 0.91 3.02 2.09
CA MET A 32 0.42 1.75 1.55
C MET A 32 -0.65 1.07 2.42
N PRO A 33 -0.48 0.93 3.75
CA PRO A 33 -1.55 0.41 4.61
C PRO A 33 -2.87 1.16 4.48
N TYR A 34 -2.83 2.49 4.40
CA TYR A 34 -4.03 3.31 4.22
C TYR A 34 -4.67 3.08 2.85
N LEU A 35 -3.87 2.96 1.80
CA LEU A 35 -4.38 2.69 0.46
C LEU A 35 -5.05 1.32 0.38
N ILE A 36 -4.43 0.28 0.95
CA ILE A 36 -5.01 -1.07 1.03
C ILE A 36 -6.34 -1.03 1.78
N TYR A 37 -6.36 -0.37 2.93
CA TYR A 37 -7.56 -0.23 3.75
C TYR A 37 -8.68 0.51 3.00
N MET A 38 -8.40 1.69 2.44
CA MET A 38 -9.40 2.48 1.71
C MET A 38 -9.96 1.74 0.51
N LEU A 39 -9.11 1.07 -0.29
CA LEU A 39 -9.53 0.37 -1.50
C LEU A 39 -10.34 -0.89 -1.21
N SER A 40 -10.01 -1.63 -0.16
CA SER A 40 -10.79 -2.80 0.29
C SER A 40 -12.18 -2.43 0.83
N HIS A 41 -12.38 -1.18 1.23
CA HIS A 41 -13.63 -0.64 1.77
C HIS A 41 -14.44 0.20 0.78
N LEU A 42 -14.03 0.25 -0.49
CA LEU A 42 -14.80 0.98 -1.51
C LEU A 42 -16.21 0.37 -1.63
N PRO A 43 -17.29 1.17 -1.59
CA PRO A 43 -18.65 0.64 -1.69
C PRO A 43 -18.94 -0.14 -2.99
N SER A 44 -18.21 0.16 -4.06
CA SER A 44 -18.31 -0.51 -5.36
C SER A 44 -17.40 -1.74 -5.48
N TYR A 45 -16.50 -1.98 -4.53
CA TYR A 45 -15.53 -3.06 -4.62
C TYR A 45 -16.15 -4.40 -4.25
N ASP A 46 -15.95 -5.37 -5.14
CA ASP A 46 -16.29 -6.78 -4.90
C ASP A 46 -15.09 -7.61 -5.34
N TYR A 47 -14.40 -8.22 -4.37
CA TYR A 47 -13.19 -9.00 -4.59
C TYR A 47 -13.43 -10.28 -5.41
N THR A 48 -14.68 -10.68 -5.62
CA THR A 48 -15.05 -11.83 -6.46
C THR A 48 -15.14 -11.47 -7.96
N LYS A 49 -15.11 -10.17 -8.30
CA LYS A 49 -15.33 -9.68 -9.67
C LYS A 49 -14.02 -9.24 -10.32
N SER A 50 -13.66 -9.89 -11.42
CA SER A 50 -12.40 -9.65 -12.13
C SER A 50 -12.24 -8.21 -12.66
N ASN A 51 -13.34 -7.57 -13.08
CA ASN A 51 -13.34 -6.17 -13.50
C ASN A 51 -12.97 -5.23 -12.35
N HIS A 52 -13.48 -5.47 -11.14
CA HIS A 52 -13.14 -4.66 -9.96
C HIS A 52 -11.70 -4.91 -9.54
N LEU A 53 -11.20 -6.15 -9.58
CA LEU A 53 -9.78 -6.44 -9.30
C LEU A 53 -8.84 -5.69 -10.24
N ARG A 54 -9.19 -5.59 -11.53
CA ARG A 54 -8.42 -4.82 -12.51
C ARG A 54 -8.43 -3.32 -12.19
N GLU A 55 -9.58 -2.78 -11.82
CA GLU A 55 -9.72 -1.37 -11.44
C GLU A 55 -8.89 -1.03 -10.18
N ILE A 56 -8.98 -1.87 -9.14
CA ILE A 56 -8.15 -1.74 -7.93
C ILE A 56 -6.66 -1.82 -8.28
N LYS A 57 -6.27 -2.73 -9.17
CA LYS A 57 -4.88 -2.83 -9.65
C LYS A 57 -4.43 -1.53 -10.32
N GLU A 58 -5.26 -0.90 -11.14
CA GLU A 58 -4.94 0.38 -11.79
C GLU A 58 -4.75 1.51 -10.78
N TYR A 59 -5.63 1.61 -9.77
CA TYR A 59 -5.50 2.59 -8.68
C TYR A 59 -4.23 2.38 -7.85
N LEU A 60 -3.96 1.12 -7.48
CA LEU A 60 -2.74 0.76 -6.77
C LEU A 60 -1.50 1.08 -7.61
N TRP A 61 -1.49 0.67 -8.88
CA TRP A 61 -0.37 0.91 -9.79
C TRP A 61 -0.03 2.40 -9.90
N PHE A 62 -1.05 3.24 -10.14
CA PHE A 62 -0.88 4.69 -10.27
C PHE A 62 -0.18 5.32 -9.06
N PHE A 63 -0.52 4.86 -7.85
CA PHE A 63 0.13 5.35 -6.63
C PHE A 63 1.52 4.72 -6.41
N MET A 64 1.61 3.40 -6.57
CA MET A 64 2.81 2.61 -6.28
C MET A 64 3.95 2.91 -7.23
N GLU A 65 3.68 3.21 -8.50
CA GLU A 65 4.70 3.62 -9.48
C GLU A 65 5.55 4.78 -8.94
N CYS A 66 4.92 5.76 -8.29
CA CYS A 66 5.62 6.92 -7.72
C CYS A 66 6.54 6.56 -6.54
N ILE A 67 6.22 5.50 -5.79
CA ILE A 67 7.00 5.03 -4.63
C ILE A 67 8.11 4.08 -5.08
N LEU A 68 7.78 3.16 -5.99
CA LEU A 68 8.64 2.08 -6.44
C LEU A 68 9.71 2.53 -7.45
N ALA A 69 9.49 3.61 -8.21
CA ALA A 69 10.42 4.11 -9.21
C ALA A 69 11.84 4.42 -8.70
N ARG A 70 12.04 4.54 -7.39
CA ARG A 70 13.34 4.81 -6.76
C ARG A 70 14.15 3.55 -6.40
N GLY A 71 13.61 2.36 -6.55
CA GLY A 71 14.37 1.11 -6.48
C GLY A 71 14.73 0.58 -5.08
N ASP A 72 14.78 1.43 -4.05
CA ASP A 72 15.39 1.04 -2.77
C ASP A 72 14.41 0.39 -1.76
N ASN A 73 13.10 0.49 -1.98
CA ASN A 73 12.09 0.24 -0.94
C ASN A 73 11.15 -0.94 -1.22
N TYR A 74 11.47 -1.81 -2.19
CA TYR A 74 10.61 -2.95 -2.56
C TYR A 74 10.37 -3.92 -1.40
N ASN A 75 11.44 -4.36 -0.73
CA ASN A 75 11.36 -5.33 0.36
C ASN A 75 10.57 -4.79 1.55
N PHE A 76 10.77 -3.51 1.89
CA PHE A 76 10.03 -2.85 2.96
C PHE A 76 8.54 -2.76 2.63
N THR A 77 8.20 -2.30 1.41
CA THR A 77 6.81 -2.17 0.95
C THR A 77 6.11 -3.53 0.89
N LYS A 78 6.81 -4.57 0.41
CA LYS A 78 6.29 -5.95 0.39
C LYS A 78 5.98 -6.44 1.79
N LYS A 79 6.91 -6.24 2.72
CA LYS A 79 6.76 -6.66 4.12
C LYS A 79 5.60 -5.94 4.82
N LEU A 80 5.34 -4.67 4.49
CA LEU A 80 4.14 -3.97 4.98
C LEU A 80 2.86 -4.67 4.53
N ALA A 81 2.73 -5.03 3.25
CA ALA A 81 1.56 -5.74 2.73
C ALA A 81 1.42 -7.15 3.33
N GLU A 82 2.53 -7.88 3.47
CA GLU A 82 2.54 -9.21 4.12
C GLU A 82 2.11 -9.14 5.58
N ASN A 83 2.60 -8.16 6.34
CA ASN A 83 2.20 -7.97 7.73
C ASN A 83 0.70 -7.69 7.86
N ILE A 84 0.10 -6.92 6.96
CA ILE A 84 -1.35 -6.65 6.97
C ILE A 84 -2.15 -7.95 6.78
N LYS A 85 -1.68 -8.89 5.96
CA LYS A 85 -2.35 -10.21 5.82
C LYS A 85 -2.34 -11.05 7.10
N HIS A 86 -1.50 -10.72 8.07
CA HIS A 86 -1.48 -11.35 9.39
C HIS A 86 -2.30 -10.58 10.44
N THR A 87 -3.05 -9.56 10.01
CA THR A 87 -3.94 -8.76 10.86
C THR A 87 -5.39 -8.92 10.41
N LYS A 88 -6.33 -8.53 11.26
CA LYS A 88 -7.74 -8.42 10.92
C LYS A 88 -8.12 -6.96 10.67
N ASP A 89 -9.23 -6.76 9.98
CA ASP A 89 -9.87 -5.45 9.88
C ASP A 89 -10.33 -4.98 11.27
N ALA A 90 -9.72 -3.90 11.77
CA ALA A 90 -10.05 -3.33 13.06
C ALA A 90 -11.52 -2.87 13.18
N ASN A 91 -12.20 -2.56 12.06
CA ASN A 91 -13.59 -2.11 12.07
C ASN A 91 -14.59 -3.25 11.87
N ALA A 92 -14.13 -4.45 11.48
CA ALA A 92 -14.99 -5.58 11.13
C ALA A 92 -14.30 -6.93 11.36
N GLU A 93 -13.65 -7.10 12.53
CA GLU A 93 -12.78 -8.26 12.83
C GLU A 93 -13.46 -9.64 12.64
N GLU A 94 -14.76 -9.72 12.92
CA GLU A 94 -15.57 -10.94 12.82
C GLU A 94 -16.18 -11.15 11.42
N THR A 95 -16.00 -10.19 10.51
CA THR A 95 -16.57 -10.27 9.16
C THR A 95 -15.52 -10.84 8.22
N ASP A 96 -15.63 -12.14 7.93
CA ASP A 96 -14.70 -12.82 7.03
C ASP A 96 -14.61 -12.14 5.66
N SER A 97 -15.72 -11.67 5.09
CA SER A 97 -15.71 -11.00 3.78
C SER A 97 -14.90 -9.69 3.79
N ALA A 98 -14.93 -8.91 4.87
CA ALA A 98 -14.14 -7.68 5.02
C ALA A 98 -12.64 -8.00 5.10
N ASN A 99 -12.28 -9.02 5.90
CA ASN A 99 -10.90 -9.50 5.99
C ASN A 99 -10.38 -10.02 4.63
N HIS A 100 -11.19 -10.82 3.92
CA HIS A 100 -10.83 -11.32 2.59
C HIS A 100 -10.62 -10.19 1.58
N ALA A 101 -11.46 -9.16 1.60
CA ALA A 101 -11.30 -7.99 0.75
C ALA A 101 -9.92 -7.33 0.97
N ILE A 102 -9.50 -7.14 2.23
CA ILE A 102 -8.16 -6.62 2.56
C ILE A 102 -7.06 -7.54 2.02
N TYR A 103 -7.17 -8.86 2.26
CA TYR A 103 -6.14 -9.81 1.85
C TYR A 103 -5.96 -9.87 0.33
N VAL A 104 -7.05 -9.79 -0.43
CA VAL A 104 -7.01 -9.75 -1.90
C VAL A 104 -6.31 -8.47 -2.38
N VAL A 105 -6.59 -7.31 -1.78
CA VAL A 105 -5.90 -6.06 -2.12
C VAL A 105 -4.41 -6.15 -1.79
N CYS A 106 -4.03 -6.76 -0.66
CA CYS A 106 -2.63 -7.05 -0.33
C CYS A 106 -1.96 -7.94 -1.39
N ASP A 107 -2.65 -8.97 -1.90
CA ASP A 107 -2.11 -9.84 -2.94
C ASP A 107 -1.88 -9.10 -4.27
N ILE A 108 -2.78 -8.17 -4.63
CA ILE A 108 -2.58 -7.29 -5.79
C ILE A 108 -1.34 -6.41 -5.60
N VAL A 109 -1.17 -5.80 -4.41
CA VAL A 109 0.01 -5.00 -4.06
C VAL A 109 1.30 -5.82 -4.20
N ILE A 110 1.34 -7.02 -3.61
CA ILE A 110 2.51 -7.90 -3.70
C ILE A 110 2.78 -8.29 -5.16
N GLY A 111 1.73 -8.60 -5.94
CA GLY A 111 1.83 -8.88 -7.36
C GLY A 111 2.43 -7.72 -8.18
N ILE A 112 2.04 -6.48 -7.88
CA ILE A 112 2.62 -5.27 -8.49
C ILE A 112 4.12 -5.16 -8.17
N ILE A 113 4.51 -5.33 -6.90
CA ILE A 113 5.91 -5.25 -6.46
C ILE A 113 6.77 -6.32 -7.17
N LEU A 114 6.28 -7.55 -7.23
CA LEU A 114 6.97 -8.65 -7.93
C LEU A 114 7.09 -8.41 -9.44
N GLY A 115 6.13 -7.69 -10.04
CA GLY A 115 6.19 -7.26 -11.43
C GLY A 115 7.20 -6.14 -11.68
N PHE A 116 7.40 -5.23 -10.71
CA PHE A 116 8.37 -4.13 -10.76
C PHE A 116 9.82 -4.57 -10.51
N SER A 117 10.04 -5.63 -9.73
CA SER A 117 11.37 -6.10 -9.32
C SER A 117 12.12 -6.91 -10.40
N LYS A 118 11.67 -6.88 -11.66
CA LYS A 118 12.29 -7.58 -12.79
C LYS A 118 13.12 -6.67 -13.67
#